data_AF-A0A7Z1S921-F1
#
_entry.id   AF-A0A7Z1S921-F1
#
_cell.length_a   1.000
_cell.length_b   1.000
_cell.length_c   1.000
_cell.angle_alpha   90.00
_cell.angle_beta   90.00
_cell.angle_gamma   90.00
#
_symmetry.space_group_name_H-M   'P 1'
#
loop_
_entity.id
_entity.type
_entity.pdbx_description
1 polymer ?
#
loop_
_entity_poly.entity_id
_entity_poly.type
_entity_poly.pdbx_seq_one_letter_code
_entity_poly.pdbx_strand_id
1 'polypeptide(L)'
;FAQARYQLAASDMAEGALLSIPAWNSPQVALHGAAASRMAAASPVPVPPPPPPGTPVPPPVAPPADRSAGNAFIGNLAPYEPIYAVYGPGTNTDARLQLSFEYRLFGSRDAAHLPSSWRDGLHFAYTQRMFWDLGANSMPFRNIDYQPELIYVTPTRMLKNGMSLALQ
;
A
#
# COMPACT_ATOMS: atom_id res chain seq x y z
N PHE A 1 24.37 -14.67 -3.88
CA PHE A 1 24.29 -13.32 -3.29
C PHE A 1 25.38 -13.19 -2.23
N ALA A 2 26.20 -12.14 -2.27
CA ALA A 2 27.24 -11.89 -1.27
C ALA A 2 26.68 -10.98 -0.17
N GLN A 3 26.91 -11.33 1.09
CA GLN A 3 26.50 -10.52 2.24
C GLN A 3 27.74 -9.86 2.84
N ALA A 4 27.69 -8.54 3.04
CA ALA A 4 28.69 -7.79 3.79
C ALA A 4 28.05 -7.28 5.08
N ARG A 5 28.79 -7.37 6.20
CA ARG A 5 28.40 -6.83 7.50
C ARG A 5 29.32 -5.68 7.83
N TYR A 6 28.74 -4.53 8.14
CA TYR A 6 29.46 -3.32 8.57
C TYR A 6 29.09 -3.00 10.01
N GLN A 7 30.05 -2.56 10.80
CA GLN A 7 29.83 -1.99 12.13
C GLN A 7 30.09 -0.49 12.04
N LEU A 8 29.13 0.30 12.51
CA LEU A 8 29.19 1.75 12.57
C LEU A 8 29.11 2.16 14.04
N ALA A 9 29.81 3.20 14.45
CA ALA A 9 29.64 3.75 15.78
C ALA A 9 28.26 4.41 15.88
N ALA A 10 27.60 4.28 17.03
CA ALA A 10 26.26 4.84 17.24
C ALA A 10 26.22 6.37 17.07
N SER A 11 27.34 7.06 17.30
CA SER A 11 27.51 8.50 17.05
C SER A 11 27.39 8.88 15.58
N ASP A 12 27.70 7.96 14.67
CA ASP A 12 27.72 8.21 13.23
C ASP A 12 26.36 7.92 12.58
N MET A 13 25.43 7.33 13.35
CA MET A 13 24.05 7.04 12.95
C MET A 13 23.12 8.19 13.32
N ALA A 14 23.32 9.35 12.69
CA ALA A 14 22.35 10.44 12.74
C ALA A 14 21.16 10.16 11.81
N GLU A 15 19.97 10.65 12.17
CA GLU A 15 18.78 10.56 11.32
C GLU A 15 19.03 11.28 9.99
N GLY A 16 18.94 10.55 8.87
CA GLY A 16 19.22 11.09 7.54
C GLY A 16 20.70 11.05 7.14
N ALA A 17 21.58 10.39 7.90
CA ALA A 17 22.97 10.19 7.50
C ALA A 17 23.05 9.42 6.16
N LEU A 18 23.91 9.87 5.25
CA LEU A 18 24.11 9.22 3.95
C LEU A 18 25.28 8.24 4.02
N LEU A 19 25.02 6.96 3.78
CA LEU A 19 26.02 5.92 3.66
C LEU A 19 26.43 5.76 2.19
N SER A 20 27.69 6.04 1.90
CA SER A 20 28.31 5.69 0.63
C SER A 20 29.08 4.38 0.78
N ILE A 21 28.80 3.38 -0.06
CA ILE A 21 29.57 2.14 -0.12
C ILE A 21 30.33 2.18 -1.45
N PRO A 22 31.64 2.45 -1.45
CA PRO A 22 32.42 2.64 -2.68
C PRO A 22 32.38 1.44 -3.64
N ALA A 23 32.13 0.25 -3.11
CA ALA A 23 31.98 -0.98 -3.89
C ALA A 23 30.61 -1.09 -4.61
N TRP A 24 29.65 -0.20 -4.31
CA TRP A 24 28.35 -0.14 -4.96
C TRP A 24 28.38 0.97 -6.02
N ASN A 25 28.01 0.66 -7.26
CA ASN A 25 27.83 1.67 -8.33
C ASN A 25 26.54 2.51 -8.15
N SER A 26 25.97 2.53 -6.93
CA SER A 26 24.72 3.21 -6.60
C SER A 26 25.00 4.57 -5.97
N PRO A 27 24.18 5.62 -6.23
CA PRO A 27 24.23 6.84 -5.44
C PRO A 27 23.77 6.53 -4.01
N GLN A 28 24.52 7.07 -3.03
CA GLN A 28 24.38 6.99 -1.57
C GLN A 28 23.02 6.53 -0.99
N VAL A 29 23.06 5.70 0.05
CA VAL A 29 21.88 5.20 0.77
C VAL A 29 21.63 6.04 2.03
N ALA A 30 20.42 6.58 2.19
CA ALA A 30 20.03 7.24 3.44
C ALA A 30 19.79 6.23 4.56
N LEU A 31 20.49 6.41 5.68
CA LEU A 31 20.25 5.72 6.93
C LEU A 31 19.08 6.42 7.64
N HIS A 32 17.94 5.75 7.64
CA HIS A 32 16.88 6.06 8.57
C HIS A 32 17.19 5.29 9.85
N GLY A 33 17.46 6.03 10.93
CA GLY A 33 17.43 5.43 12.26
C GLY A 33 16.09 4.71 12.37
N ALA A 34 16.12 3.42 12.74
CA ALA A 34 14.89 2.76 13.13
C ALA A 34 14.35 3.58 14.30
N ALA A 35 13.38 4.46 14.03
CA ALA A 35 12.47 4.90 15.06
C ALA A 35 12.03 3.59 15.68
N ALA A 36 12.49 3.31 16.89
CA ALA A 36 12.03 2.15 17.61
C ALA A 36 10.53 2.29 17.54
N SER A 37 9.89 1.41 16.75
CA SER A 37 8.46 1.23 16.84
C SER A 37 8.29 0.79 18.27
N ARG A 38 8.11 1.78 19.14
CA ARG A 38 7.62 1.59 20.48
C ARG A 38 6.22 1.10 20.18
N MET A 39 6.09 -0.22 19.97
CA MET A 39 4.94 -0.91 20.50
C MET A 39 4.78 -0.27 21.86
N ALA A 40 3.69 0.47 22.05
CA ALA A 40 3.37 0.97 23.36
C ALA A 40 3.36 -0.28 24.22
N ALA A 41 4.43 -0.51 24.99
CA ALA A 41 4.32 -1.25 26.22
C ALA A 41 3.13 -0.57 26.87
N ALA A 42 2.04 -1.32 27.03
CA ALA A 42 0.84 -0.82 27.64
C ALA A 42 1.30 -0.19 28.95
N SER A 43 1.47 1.14 28.92
CA SER A 43 1.66 1.89 30.14
C SER A 43 0.39 1.53 30.90
N PRO A 44 0.49 1.03 32.15
CA PRO A 44 -0.73 0.84 32.92
C PRO A 44 -1.44 2.17 32.82
N VAL A 45 -2.60 2.15 32.13
CA VAL A 45 -3.42 3.34 31.95
C VAL A 45 -3.59 3.84 33.38
N PRO A 46 -3.13 5.07 33.72
CA PRO A 46 -3.38 5.60 35.04
C PRO A 46 -4.89 5.51 35.18
N VAL A 47 -5.37 4.61 36.05
CA VAL A 47 -6.80 4.47 36.27
C VAL A 47 -7.21 5.85 36.76
N PRO A 48 -7.96 6.63 35.96
CA PRO A 48 -8.37 7.94 36.43
C PRO A 48 -9.14 7.71 37.73
N PRO A 49 -8.99 8.58 38.73
CA PRO A 49 -9.82 8.49 39.93
C PRO A 49 -11.28 8.35 39.49
N PRO A 50 -12.07 7.47 40.13
CA PRO A 50 -13.43 7.22 39.71
C PRO A 50 -14.14 8.56 39.57
N PRO A 51 -14.83 8.81 38.44
CA PRO A 51 -15.56 10.03 38.26
C PRO A 51 -16.51 10.25 39.45
N PRO A 52 -16.70 11.50 39.91
CA PRO A 52 -17.72 11.78 40.90
C PRO A 52 -19.07 11.21 40.41
N PRO A 53 -19.90 10.65 41.32
CA PRO A 53 -21.18 10.08 40.93
C PRO A 53 -21.99 11.08 40.11
N GLY A 54 -22.27 10.75 38.85
CA GLY A 54 -23.14 11.55 37.97
C GLY A 54 -22.51 12.19 36.74
N THR A 55 -21.19 12.08 36.48
CA THR A 55 -20.65 12.50 35.18
C THR A 55 -20.90 11.44 34.11
N PRO A 56 -21.60 11.76 33.00
CA PRO A 56 -21.74 10.84 31.87
C PRO A 56 -20.36 10.55 31.28
N VAL A 57 -19.97 9.27 31.24
CA VAL A 57 -18.81 8.83 30.47
C VAL A 57 -19.17 8.98 28.98
N PRO A 58 -18.44 9.78 28.18
CA PRO A 58 -18.70 9.85 26.76
C PRO A 58 -18.52 8.45 26.15
N PRO A 59 -19.43 8.00 25.28
CA PRO A 59 -19.30 6.70 24.64
C PRO A 59 -17.99 6.64 23.83
N PRO A 60 -17.40 5.44 23.66
CA PRO A 60 -16.24 5.26 22.79
C PRO A 60 -16.53 5.87 21.42
N VAL A 61 -15.66 6.76 20.95
CA VAL A 61 -15.77 7.31 19.60
C VAL A 61 -15.59 6.15 18.63
N ALA A 62 -16.66 5.80 17.91
CA ALA A 62 -16.60 4.79 16.88
C ALA A 62 -15.56 5.21 15.83
N PRO A 63 -14.77 4.27 15.26
CA PRO A 63 -13.90 4.57 14.14
C PRO A 63 -14.68 5.29 13.04
N PRO A 64 -14.07 6.25 12.31
CA PRO A 64 -14.73 6.92 11.20
C PRO A 64 -15.34 5.88 10.26
N ALA A 65 -16.66 5.98 10.04
CA ALA A 65 -17.36 5.11 9.12
C ALA A 65 -16.83 5.27 7.70
N ASP A 66 -16.38 6.49 7.37
CA ASP A 66 -15.69 6.81 6.14
C ASP A 66 -14.18 6.84 6.34
N ARG A 67 -13.49 5.83 5.81
CA ARG A 67 -12.03 5.75 5.79
C ARG A 67 -11.39 6.56 4.65
N SER A 68 -12.19 7.13 3.75
CA SER A 68 -11.74 7.98 2.65
C SER A 68 -11.58 9.45 3.07
N ALA A 69 -12.21 9.86 4.18
CA ALA A 69 -12.13 11.21 4.70
C ALA A 69 -10.67 11.63 4.96
N GLY A 70 -10.18 12.59 4.15
CA GLY A 70 -8.81 13.10 4.23
C GLY A 70 -7.76 12.28 3.48
N ASN A 71 -8.12 11.19 2.78
CA ASN A 71 -7.19 10.39 2.00
C ASN A 71 -7.36 10.63 0.49
N ALA A 72 -6.51 11.47 -0.07
CA ALA A 72 -6.53 11.84 -1.49
C ALA A 72 -6.19 10.68 -2.46
N PHE A 73 -5.65 9.56 -1.96
CA PHE A 73 -5.20 8.45 -2.80
C PHE A 73 -6.31 7.43 -3.06
N ILE A 74 -7.26 7.26 -2.13
CA ILE A 74 -8.31 6.23 -2.23
C ILE A 74 -9.24 6.49 -3.41
N GLY A 75 -9.51 7.76 -3.75
CA GLY A 75 -10.38 8.10 -4.89
C GLY A 75 -9.84 7.67 -6.25
N ASN A 76 -8.54 7.39 -6.35
CA ASN A 76 -7.88 6.94 -7.58
C ASN A 76 -7.56 5.44 -7.57
N LEU A 77 -7.86 4.74 -6.49
CA LEU A 77 -7.58 3.31 -6.30
C LEU A 77 -8.85 2.49 -6.56
N ALA A 78 -8.75 1.47 -7.41
CA ALA A 78 -9.84 0.56 -7.73
C ALA A 78 -9.35 -0.90 -7.68
N PRO A 79 -10.25 -1.88 -7.44
CA PRO A 79 -9.91 -3.29 -7.66
C PRO A 79 -9.65 -3.56 -9.15
N TYR A 80 -8.67 -4.40 -9.45
CA TYR A 80 -8.29 -4.75 -10.83
C TYR A 80 -8.63 -6.21 -11.16
N GLU A 81 -7.89 -7.17 -10.61
CA GLU A 81 -8.26 -8.59 -10.59
C GLU A 81 -8.97 -8.97 -9.28
N PRO A 82 -9.58 -10.17 -9.17
CA PRO A 82 -10.14 -10.66 -7.92
C PRO A 82 -9.11 -10.62 -6.77
N ILE A 83 -9.49 -9.97 -5.67
CA ILE A 83 -8.75 -9.96 -4.41
C ILE A 83 -9.32 -11.08 -3.55
N TYR A 84 -8.50 -12.06 -3.18
CA TYR A 84 -8.95 -13.19 -2.37
C TYR A 84 -7.86 -13.76 -1.49
N ALA A 85 -8.29 -14.45 -0.44
CA ALA A 85 -7.46 -15.34 0.36
C ALA A 85 -8.22 -16.66 0.49
N VAL A 86 -7.59 -17.76 0.09
CA VAL A 86 -8.17 -19.10 0.14
C VAL A 86 -7.20 -20.06 0.83
N TYR A 87 -7.73 -21.00 1.59
CA TYR A 87 -6.97 -22.04 2.29
C TYR A 87 -7.60 -23.41 1.99
N GLY A 88 -6.77 -24.43 1.79
CA GLY A 88 -7.21 -25.81 1.59
C GLY A 88 -6.63 -26.51 0.35
N PRO A 89 -7.12 -27.72 0.02
CA PRO A 89 -6.61 -28.53 -1.09
C PRO A 89 -6.69 -27.76 -2.43
N GLY A 90 -5.61 -27.78 -3.22
CA GLY A 90 -5.55 -27.10 -4.52
C GLY A 90 -5.11 -25.63 -4.48
N THR A 91 -4.70 -25.10 -3.33
CA THR A 91 -4.20 -23.71 -3.17
C THR A 91 -2.69 -23.54 -3.39
N ASN A 92 -1.99 -24.58 -3.86
CA ASN A 92 -0.54 -24.67 -4.11
C ASN A 92 0.39 -24.64 -2.88
N THR A 93 -0.12 -24.85 -1.64
CA THR A 93 0.04 -26.07 -0.78
C THR A 93 -0.57 -25.83 0.62
N ASP A 94 -1.00 -24.63 1.01
CA ASP A 94 -1.89 -24.45 2.17
C ASP A 94 -2.80 -23.23 2.00
N ALA A 95 -2.23 -22.07 1.68
CA ALA A 95 -3.01 -20.87 1.41
C ALA A 95 -2.51 -20.10 0.18
N ARG A 96 -3.45 -19.47 -0.52
CA ARG A 96 -3.18 -18.56 -1.65
C ARG A 96 -3.82 -17.22 -1.38
N LEU A 97 -3.03 -16.16 -1.52
CA LEU A 97 -3.50 -14.79 -1.41
C LEU A 97 -3.25 -14.09 -2.74
N GLN A 98 -4.25 -13.37 -3.24
CA GLN A 98 -4.11 -12.49 -4.39
C GLN A 98 -4.53 -11.08 -3.97
N LEU A 99 -3.60 -10.14 -4.13
CA LEU A 99 -3.86 -8.71 -4.05
C LEU A 99 -3.82 -8.17 -5.47
N SER A 100 -4.81 -7.34 -5.82
CA SER A 100 -4.81 -6.70 -7.12
C SER A 100 -5.53 -5.37 -7.09
N PHE A 101 -4.86 -4.34 -7.59
CA PHE A 101 -5.43 -3.00 -7.65
C PHE A 101 -4.98 -2.28 -8.92
N GLU A 102 -5.77 -1.29 -9.29
CA GLU A 102 -5.49 -0.33 -10.33
C GLU A 102 -5.46 1.06 -9.71
N TYR A 103 -4.52 1.89 -10.15
CA TYR A 103 -4.36 3.25 -9.67
C TYR A 103 -4.30 4.23 -10.85
N ARG A 104 -5.18 5.23 -10.83
CA ARG A 104 -5.20 6.32 -11.81
C ARG A 104 -4.09 7.33 -11.49
N LEU A 105 -3.05 7.37 -12.31
CA LEU A 105 -1.83 8.14 -12.01
C LEU A 105 -2.06 9.65 -11.87
N PHE A 106 -3.00 10.20 -12.64
CA PHE A 106 -3.29 11.64 -12.67
C PHE A 106 -4.70 12.00 -12.17
N GLY A 107 -5.41 11.01 -11.63
CA GLY A 107 -6.80 11.14 -11.19
C GLY A 107 -7.79 11.43 -12.32
N SER A 108 -9.04 11.68 -11.94
CA SER A 108 -10.10 12.06 -12.90
C SER A 108 -10.19 13.57 -13.06
N ARG A 109 -9.90 14.07 -14.26
CA ARG A 109 -10.21 15.46 -14.60
C ARG A 109 -11.69 15.73 -14.82
N ASP A 110 -12.48 14.69 -15.08
CA ASP A 110 -13.95 14.77 -15.14
C ASP A 110 -14.54 15.19 -13.78
N ALA A 111 -13.98 14.71 -12.67
CA ALA A 111 -14.40 15.13 -11.33
C ALA A 111 -14.13 16.63 -11.09
N ALA A 112 -13.15 17.19 -11.80
CA ALA A 112 -12.79 18.60 -11.78
C ALA A 112 -13.44 19.43 -12.91
N HIS A 113 -14.38 18.86 -13.69
CA HIS A 113 -15.03 19.52 -14.84
C HIS A 113 -14.03 20.06 -15.88
N LEU A 114 -12.83 19.47 -15.94
CA LEU A 114 -11.78 19.84 -16.88
C LEU A 114 -11.90 19.00 -18.16
N PRO A 115 -11.48 19.52 -19.32
CA PRO A 115 -11.51 18.76 -20.55
C PRO A 115 -10.62 17.52 -20.46
N SER A 116 -11.15 16.40 -20.95
CA SER A 116 -10.45 15.11 -20.97
C SER A 116 -9.09 15.21 -21.68
N SER A 117 -8.08 14.61 -21.05
CA SER A 117 -6.69 14.60 -21.49
C SER A 117 -6.17 13.16 -21.57
N TRP A 118 -5.11 12.95 -22.35
CA TRP A 118 -4.39 11.67 -22.38
C TRP A 118 -3.98 11.17 -20.98
N ARG A 119 -3.69 12.10 -20.06
CA ARG A 119 -3.32 11.78 -18.68
C ARG A 119 -4.43 11.05 -17.92
N ASP A 120 -5.69 11.30 -18.26
CA ASP A 120 -6.83 10.69 -17.57
C ASP A 120 -6.96 9.19 -17.87
N GLY A 121 -6.34 8.78 -18.98
CA GLY A 121 -6.28 7.41 -19.45
C GLY A 121 -5.05 6.63 -18.98
N LEU A 122 -4.15 7.20 -18.16
CA LEU A 122 -2.98 6.47 -17.67
C LEU A 122 -3.22 5.82 -16.29
N HIS A 123 -3.16 4.49 -16.29
CA HIS A 123 -3.44 3.66 -15.12
C HIS A 123 -2.25 2.75 -14.85
N PHE A 124 -1.91 2.58 -13.58
CA PHE A 124 -0.96 1.58 -13.12
C PHE A 124 -1.73 0.47 -12.42
N ALA A 125 -1.64 -0.75 -12.93
CA ALA A 125 -2.22 -1.92 -12.29
C ALA A 125 -1.12 -2.77 -11.67
N TYR A 126 -1.45 -3.44 -10.58
CA TYR A 126 -0.54 -4.30 -9.86
C TYR A 126 -1.28 -5.50 -9.32
N THR A 127 -0.86 -6.69 -9.76
CA THR A 127 -1.32 -7.95 -9.23
C THR A 127 -0.17 -8.66 -8.54
N GLN A 128 -0.40 -9.07 -7.29
CA GLN A 128 0.54 -9.88 -6.52
C GLN A 128 -0.13 -11.17 -6.09
N ARG A 129 0.51 -12.31 -6.42
CA ARG A 129 0.02 -13.65 -6.07
C ARG A 129 1.01 -14.28 -5.10
N MET A 130 0.54 -14.63 -3.91
CA MET A 130 1.36 -15.19 -2.84
C MET A 130 0.91 -16.62 -2.54
N PHE A 131 1.86 -17.52 -2.44
CA PHE A 131 1.66 -18.93 -2.08
C PHE A 131 2.31 -19.19 -0.73
N TRP A 132 1.48 -19.47 0.26
CA TRP A 132 1.90 -19.62 1.65
C TRP A 132 1.89 -21.11 2.05
N ASP A 133 2.99 -21.57 2.61
CA ASP A 133 3.10 -22.87 3.29
C ASP A 133 2.73 -22.69 4.75
N LEU A 134 1.64 -23.30 5.20
CA LEU A 134 1.22 -23.24 6.60
C LEU A 134 1.61 -24.52 7.34
N GLY A 135 1.85 -25.62 6.61
CA GLY A 135 2.25 -26.91 7.16
C GLY A 135 3.75 -27.02 7.44
N ALA A 136 4.59 -26.20 6.80
CA ALA A 136 6.02 -26.17 7.06
C ALA A 136 6.40 -25.41 8.34
N ASN A 137 7.55 -25.78 8.91
CA ASN A 137 8.13 -25.07 10.05
C ASN A 137 8.32 -23.59 9.72
N SER A 138 7.86 -22.72 10.63
CA SER A 138 7.87 -21.26 10.49
C SER A 138 6.97 -20.69 9.39
N MET A 139 6.13 -21.51 8.76
CA MET A 139 5.11 -21.10 7.80
C MET A 139 5.63 -20.12 6.72
N PRO A 140 6.62 -20.50 5.89
CA PRO A 140 7.21 -19.60 4.91
C PRO A 140 6.29 -19.37 3.71
N PHE A 141 6.41 -18.19 3.08
CA PHE A 141 5.92 -18.01 1.72
C PHE A 141 6.83 -18.78 0.75
N ARG A 142 6.25 -19.71 -0.02
CA ARG A 142 7.01 -20.47 -1.03
C ARG A 142 7.30 -19.64 -2.27
N ASN A 143 6.32 -18.85 -2.69
CA ASN A 143 6.42 -18.07 -3.91
C ASN A 143 5.59 -16.78 -3.81
N ILE A 144 6.11 -15.72 -4.42
CA ILE A 144 5.42 -14.45 -4.59
C ILE A 144 5.64 -14.00 -6.03
N ASP A 145 4.57 -13.95 -6.80
CA ASP A 145 4.58 -13.43 -8.16
C ASP A 145 4.17 -11.97 -8.16
N TYR A 146 4.93 -11.16 -8.90
CA TYR A 146 4.71 -9.73 -9.06
C TYR A 146 4.38 -9.43 -10.53
N GLN A 147 3.20 -8.86 -10.76
CA GLN A 147 2.68 -8.57 -12.10
C GLN A 147 2.26 -7.10 -12.18
N PRO A 148 3.23 -6.18 -12.35
CA PRO A 148 2.94 -4.78 -12.61
C PRO A 148 2.53 -4.57 -14.08
N GLU A 149 1.55 -3.71 -14.31
CA GLU A 149 1.04 -3.36 -15.63
C GLU A 149 0.85 -1.85 -15.76
N LEU A 150 1.09 -1.32 -16.96
CA LEU A 150 0.79 0.07 -17.31
C LEU A 150 -0.24 0.07 -18.43
N ILE A 151 -1.41 0.64 -18.16
CA ILE A 151 -2.58 0.60 -19.03
C ILE A 151 -2.88 2.01 -19.52
N TYR A 152 -3.17 2.13 -20.81
CA TYR A 152 -3.67 3.37 -21.41
C TYR A 152 -5.11 3.19 -21.92
N VAL A 153 -6.07 3.83 -21.26
CA VAL A 153 -7.49 3.81 -21.62
C VAL A 153 -7.82 5.05 -22.43
N THR A 154 -8.24 4.87 -23.68
CA THR A 154 -8.62 6.01 -24.54
C THR A 154 -10.10 6.35 -24.34
N PRO A 155 -10.45 7.61 -24.06
CA PRO A 155 -11.85 8.01 -23.93
C PRO A 155 -12.57 7.91 -25.28
N THR A 156 -13.77 7.31 -25.28
CA THR A 156 -14.65 7.27 -26.44
C THR A 156 -15.11 8.69 -26.77
N ARG A 157 -14.74 9.20 -27.94
CA ARG A 157 -15.23 10.51 -28.42
C ARG A 157 -16.47 10.31 -29.28
N MET A 158 -17.58 10.91 -28.87
CA MET A 158 -18.75 11.03 -29.74
C MET A 158 -18.52 12.17 -30.74
N LEU A 159 -18.59 11.86 -32.02
CA LEU A 159 -18.57 12.81 -33.11
C LEU A 159 -19.95 13.48 -33.25
N LYS A 160 -19.98 14.70 -33.81
CA LYS A 160 -21.20 15.51 -33.99
C LYS A 160 -22.28 14.83 -34.84
N ASN A 161 -21.96 13.74 -35.53
CA ASN A 161 -22.86 12.93 -36.35
C ASN A 161 -23.36 11.65 -35.64
N GLY A 162 -23.16 11.53 -34.33
CA GLY A 162 -23.63 10.40 -33.52
C GLY A 162 -22.72 9.17 -33.55
N MET A 163 -21.59 9.21 -34.26
CA MET A 163 -20.63 8.10 -34.29
C MET A 163 -19.66 8.18 -33.10
N SER A 164 -19.28 7.04 -32.50
CA SER A 164 -18.25 6.97 -31.47
C SER A 164 -16.91 6.53 -32.05
N LEU A 165 -15.82 7.20 -31.68
CA LEU A 165 -14.44 6.80 -32.00
C LEU A 165 -13.71 6.41 -30.72
N ALA A 166 -13.19 5.19 -30.68
CA ALA A 166 -12.25 4.72 -29.69
C ALA A 166 -10.98 4.24 -30.43
N LEU A 167 -9.78 4.55 -29.92
CA LEU A 167 -8.57 3.89 -30.38
C LEU A 167 -8.54 2.48 -29.78
N GLN A 168 -8.37 1.47 -30.63
CA GLN A 168 -8.23 0.07 -30.25
C GLN A 168 -6.76 -0.34 -30.24
#